data_AF-A0A9K3GYV9-F1
#
_entry.id   AF-A0A9K3GYV9-F1
#
_cell.length_a   1.000
_cell.length_b   1.000
_cell.length_c   1.000
_cell.angle_alpha   90.00
_cell.angle_beta   90.00
_cell.angle_gamma   90.00
#
_symmetry.space_group_name_H-M   'P 1'
#
loop_
_entity.id
_entity.type
_entity.pdbx_description
1 polymer ?
#
loop_
_entity_poly.entity_id
_entity_poly.type
_entity_poly.pdbx_seq_one_letter_code
_entity_poly.pdbx_strand_id
1 'polypeptide(L)'
;MTSFLNQGLERLVHLYEESCGLNKMLEVKLKKAKVTITDQGMVDAAKSQHYEDKFRAMTQEHQAAMKKAAHEAQAKLDAAQTHHEQHMVSYREGLKSSVLISLLQARLKMAYEAKAKRFECPSWNVNAWEAKLRDLGGNPVEHPTKAVVEEPSKAAEKVTDASGDAEKDAGADPGPGAGADEAMVEEGAAP
;
A
#
# COMPACT_ATOMS: atom_id res chain seq x y z
N MET A 1 98.07 -35.35 26.19
CA MET A 1 97.64 -34.36 25.16
C MET A 1 96.60 -34.93 24.21
N THR A 2 96.79 -36.14 23.65
CA THR A 2 95.86 -36.78 22.69
C THR A 2 94.42 -36.95 23.19
N SER A 3 94.21 -37.28 24.48
CA SER A 3 92.86 -37.48 25.06
C SER A 3 91.97 -36.24 24.96
N PHE A 4 92.50 -35.05 25.22
CA PHE A 4 91.75 -33.79 25.16
C PHE A 4 91.33 -33.44 23.72
N LEU A 5 92.21 -33.70 22.75
CA LEU A 5 91.91 -33.52 21.32
C LEU A 5 90.82 -34.47 20.83
N ASN A 6 90.85 -35.75 21.23
CA ASN A 6 89.79 -36.71 20.89
C ASN A 6 88.44 -36.29 21.51
N GLN A 7 88.42 -35.92 22.79
CA GLN A 7 87.20 -35.46 23.46
C GLN A 7 86.62 -34.17 22.84
N GLY A 8 87.50 -33.25 22.39
CA GLY A 8 87.09 -32.07 21.64
C GLY A 8 86.49 -32.41 20.27
N LEU A 9 87.05 -33.40 19.57
CA LEU A 9 86.53 -33.87 18.28
C LEU A 9 85.16 -34.55 18.43
N GLU A 10 85.00 -35.44 19.41
CA GLU A 10 83.71 -36.06 19.74
C GLU A 10 82.63 -35.02 20.04
N ARG A 11 82.97 -33.99 20.82
CA ARG A 11 82.06 -32.88 21.13
C ARG A 11 81.66 -32.09 19.87
N LEU A 12 82.60 -31.88 18.95
CA LEU A 12 82.34 -31.17 17.70
C LEU A 12 81.44 -31.98 16.75
N VAL A 13 81.67 -33.29 16.64
CA VAL A 13 80.81 -34.21 15.86
C VAL A 13 79.39 -34.22 16.42
N HIS A 14 79.24 -34.31 17.74
CA HIS A 14 77.91 -34.29 18.37
C HIS A 14 77.15 -32.98 18.08
N LEU A 15 77.81 -31.83 18.25
CA LEU A 15 77.23 -30.51 17.93
C LEU A 15 76.86 -30.39 16.44
N TYR A 16 77.65 -31.00 15.54
CA TYR A 16 77.34 -31.04 14.11
C TYR A 16 76.09 -31.88 13.83
N GLU A 17 75.96 -33.06 14.42
CA GLU A 17 74.79 -33.93 14.29
C GLU A 17 73.52 -33.27 14.87
N GLU A 18 73.61 -32.66 16.05
CA GLU A 18 72.53 -31.87 16.66
C GLU A 18 72.09 -30.72 15.74
N SER A 19 73.04 -29.96 15.17
CA SER A 19 72.74 -28.87 14.25
C SER A 19 72.06 -29.35 12.95
N CYS A 20 72.46 -30.51 12.43
CA CYS A 20 71.82 -31.14 11.27
C CYS A 20 70.40 -31.61 11.57
N GLY A 21 70.15 -32.14 12.77
CA GLY A 21 68.81 -32.51 13.25
C GLY A 21 67.91 -31.29 13.42
N LEU A 22 68.43 -30.22 14.03
CA LEU A 22 67.75 -28.94 14.19
C LEU A 22 67.36 -28.33 12.83
N ASN A 23 68.28 -28.29 11.87
CA ASN A 23 68.01 -27.72 10.54
C ASN A 23 66.89 -28.47 9.81
N LYS A 24 66.90 -29.80 9.82
CA LYS A 24 65.82 -30.63 9.25
C LYS A 24 64.46 -30.33 9.90
N MET A 25 64.42 -30.15 11.22
CA MET A 25 63.19 -29.78 11.93
C MET A 25 62.69 -28.37 11.53
N LEU A 26 63.61 -27.40 11.41
CA LEU A 26 63.28 -26.03 11.01
C LEU A 26 62.76 -25.97 9.57
N GLU A 27 63.34 -26.72 8.64
CA GLU A 27 62.81 -26.82 7.27
C GLU A 27 61.36 -27.35 7.23
N VAL A 28 61.05 -28.40 8.00
CA VAL A 28 59.69 -28.95 8.07
C VAL A 28 58.72 -27.93 8.69
N LYS A 29 59.12 -27.25 9.77
CA LYS A 29 58.32 -26.18 10.39
C LYS A 29 58.09 -25.01 9.41
N LEU A 30 59.11 -24.60 8.66
CA LEU A 30 59.02 -23.52 7.67
C LEU A 30 58.09 -23.91 6.51
N LYS A 31 58.22 -25.13 5.98
CA LYS A 31 57.31 -25.66 4.94
C LYS A 31 55.86 -25.67 5.43
N LYS A 32 55.61 -26.16 6.66
CA LYS A 32 54.26 -26.16 7.27
C LYS A 32 53.72 -24.74 7.45
N ALA A 33 54.51 -23.83 8.03
CA ALA A 33 54.11 -22.44 8.25
C ALA A 33 53.78 -21.72 6.92
N LYS A 34 54.56 -21.96 5.86
CA LYS A 34 54.32 -21.39 4.53
C LYS A 34 52.98 -21.83 3.94
N VAL A 35 52.61 -23.12 4.09
CA VAL A 35 51.31 -23.63 3.67
C VAL A 35 50.20 -22.96 4.49
N THR A 36 50.28 -22.97 5.82
CA THR A 36 49.27 -22.35 6.69
C THR A 36 49.06 -20.86 6.43
N ILE A 37 50.11 -20.09 6.15
CA ILE A 37 50.00 -18.66 5.76
C ILE A 37 49.27 -18.51 4.41
N THR A 38 49.54 -19.42 3.46
CA THR A 38 48.88 -19.42 2.15
C THR A 38 47.39 -19.74 2.27
N ASP A 39 47.06 -20.79 3.04
CA ASP A 39 45.68 -21.20 3.31
C ASP A 39 44.89 -20.09 4.02
N GLN A 40 45.50 -19.44 5.02
CA GLN A 40 44.89 -18.30 5.72
C GLN A 40 44.61 -17.13 4.76
N GLY A 41 45.56 -16.80 3.88
CA GLY A 41 45.38 -15.78 2.86
C GLY A 41 44.23 -16.09 1.89
N MET A 42 44.08 -17.36 1.49
CA MET A 42 42.93 -17.80 0.67
C MET A 42 41.60 -17.68 1.42
N VAL A 43 41.57 -18.05 2.70
CA VAL A 43 40.37 -17.95 3.55
C VAL A 43 39.95 -16.49 3.73
N ASP A 44 40.89 -15.57 3.96
CA ASP A 44 40.56 -14.16 4.19
C ASP A 44 40.18 -13.43 2.89
N ALA A 45 40.78 -13.79 1.75
CA ALA A 45 40.32 -13.35 0.43
C ALA A 45 38.88 -13.83 0.14
N ALA A 46 38.58 -15.10 0.40
CA ALA A 46 37.23 -15.66 0.21
C ALA A 46 36.19 -15.00 1.13
N LYS A 47 36.53 -14.68 2.38
CA LYS A 47 35.67 -13.90 3.29
C LYS A 47 35.42 -12.49 2.75
N SER A 48 36.46 -11.77 2.32
CA SER A 48 36.34 -10.42 1.77
C SER A 48 35.38 -10.40 0.57
N GLN A 49 35.60 -11.32 -0.37
CA GLN A 49 34.75 -11.46 -1.55
C GLN A 49 33.30 -11.80 -1.16
N HIS A 50 33.08 -12.74 -0.23
CA HIS A 50 31.73 -13.09 0.24
C HIS A 50 30.96 -11.87 0.77
N TYR A 51 31.60 -11.02 1.58
CA TYR A 51 30.96 -9.81 2.09
C TYR A 51 30.70 -8.79 0.99
N GLU A 52 31.65 -8.55 0.09
CA GLU A 52 31.43 -7.66 -1.07
C GLU A 52 30.26 -8.11 -1.94
N ASP A 53 30.20 -9.41 -2.29
CA ASP A 53 29.14 -9.97 -3.12
C ASP A 53 27.78 -9.88 -2.40
N LYS A 54 27.74 -10.11 -1.07
CA LYS A 54 26.53 -9.94 -0.25
C LYS A 54 26.05 -8.48 -0.21
N PHE A 55 26.96 -7.51 -0.05
CA PHE A 55 26.61 -6.08 -0.09
C PHE A 55 26.13 -5.63 -1.48
N ARG A 56 26.77 -6.12 -2.55
CA ARG A 56 26.33 -5.85 -3.93
C ARG A 56 24.94 -6.42 -4.20
N ALA A 57 24.70 -7.68 -3.82
CA ALA A 57 23.40 -8.34 -3.99
C ALA A 57 22.28 -7.61 -3.23
N MET A 58 22.48 -7.32 -1.94
CA MET A 58 21.53 -6.55 -1.12
C MET A 58 21.21 -5.18 -1.74
N THR A 59 22.23 -4.48 -2.24
CA THR A 59 22.06 -3.15 -2.85
C THR A 59 21.26 -3.23 -4.16
N GLN A 60 21.54 -4.23 -5.00
CA GLN A 60 20.82 -4.47 -6.25
C GLN A 60 19.36 -4.86 -6.00
N GLU A 61 19.11 -5.76 -5.04
CA GLU A 61 17.76 -6.19 -4.65
C GLU A 61 16.95 -5.01 -4.11
N HIS A 62 17.52 -4.20 -3.21
CA HIS A 62 16.85 -3.01 -2.68
C HIS A 62 16.54 -1.98 -3.79
N GLN A 63 17.46 -1.72 -4.71
CA GLN A 63 17.21 -0.84 -5.85
C GLN A 63 16.12 -1.40 -6.79
N ALA A 64 16.08 -2.71 -7.02
CA ALA A 64 15.05 -3.36 -7.82
C ALA A 64 13.67 -3.28 -7.14
N ALA A 65 13.60 -3.54 -5.83
CA ALA A 65 12.39 -3.40 -5.03
C ALA A 65 11.86 -1.96 -5.03
N MET A 66 12.72 -0.96 -4.84
CA MET A 66 12.34 0.46 -4.90
C MET A 66 11.81 0.86 -6.27
N LYS A 67 12.45 0.44 -7.37
CA LYS A 67 11.96 0.69 -8.74
C LYS A 67 10.60 0.02 -8.98
N LYS A 68 10.43 -1.23 -8.54
CA LYS A 68 9.16 -1.96 -8.64
C LYS A 68 8.05 -1.26 -7.86
N ALA A 69 8.30 -0.89 -6.61
CA ALA A 69 7.34 -0.16 -5.77
C ALA A 69 6.96 1.20 -6.38
N ALA A 70 7.92 1.93 -6.96
CA ALA A 70 7.64 3.19 -7.66
C ALA A 70 6.75 2.99 -8.90
N HIS A 71 7.03 1.97 -9.72
CA HIS A 71 6.16 1.65 -10.88
C HIS A 71 4.76 1.18 -10.46
N GLU A 72 4.64 0.37 -9.40
CA GLU A 72 3.34 -0.05 -8.87
C GLU A 72 2.55 1.12 -8.26
N ALA A 73 3.23 2.06 -7.59
CA ALA A 73 2.62 3.27 -7.07
C ALA A 73 2.12 4.17 -8.22
N GLN A 74 2.93 4.38 -9.26
CA GLN A 74 2.52 5.14 -10.43
C GLN A 74 1.32 4.50 -11.14
N ALA A 75 1.36 3.20 -11.39
CA ALA A 75 0.25 2.48 -12.02
C ALA A 75 -1.06 2.58 -11.21
N LYS A 76 -0.98 2.60 -9.87
CA LYS A 76 -2.14 2.84 -8.99
C LYS A 76 -2.65 4.28 -9.07
N LEU A 77 -1.76 5.27 -9.18
CA LEU A 77 -2.16 6.67 -9.39
C LEU A 77 -2.85 6.85 -10.74
N ASP A 78 -2.28 6.31 -11.82
CA ASP A 78 -2.86 6.38 -13.17
C ASP A 78 -4.23 5.68 -13.24
N ALA A 79 -4.36 4.52 -12.59
CA ALA A 79 -5.63 3.81 -12.46
C ALA A 79 -6.68 4.58 -11.62
N ALA A 80 -6.26 5.22 -10.53
CA ALA A 80 -7.14 6.05 -9.71
C ALA A 80 -7.60 7.32 -10.45
N GLN A 81 -6.71 7.97 -11.20
CA GLN A 81 -7.04 9.13 -12.02
C GLN A 81 -8.03 8.77 -13.13
N THR A 82 -7.75 7.73 -13.91
CA THR A 82 -8.66 7.29 -14.99
C THR A 82 -10.02 6.85 -14.46
N HIS A 83 -10.08 6.17 -13.30
CA HIS A 83 -11.34 5.86 -12.62
C HIS A 83 -12.09 7.13 -12.16
N HIS A 84 -11.39 8.12 -11.61
CA HIS A 84 -12.00 9.40 -11.24
C HIS A 84 -12.57 10.15 -12.45
N GLU A 85 -11.82 10.22 -13.57
CA GLU A 85 -12.27 10.83 -14.82
C GLU A 85 -13.54 10.14 -15.35
N GLN A 86 -13.57 8.81 -15.38
CA GLN A 86 -14.76 8.03 -15.75
C GLN A 86 -15.95 8.31 -14.82
N HIS A 87 -15.73 8.37 -13.51
CA HIS A 87 -16.78 8.71 -12.54
C HIS A 87 -17.32 10.13 -12.76
N MET A 88 -16.46 11.11 -13.07
CA MET A 88 -16.88 12.49 -13.35
C MET A 88 -17.66 12.63 -14.67
N VAL A 89 -17.34 11.81 -15.68
CA VAL A 89 -18.14 11.71 -16.92
C VAL A 89 -19.51 11.09 -16.62
N SER A 90 -19.54 9.93 -15.96
CA SER A 90 -20.77 9.22 -15.59
C SER A 90 -21.70 10.08 -14.73
N TYR A 91 -21.15 10.78 -13.72
CA TYR A 91 -21.89 11.72 -12.88
C TYR A 91 -22.52 12.86 -13.69
N ARG A 92 -21.75 13.46 -14.62
CA ARG A 92 -22.24 14.53 -15.49
C ARG A 92 -23.35 14.05 -16.42
N GLU A 93 -23.26 12.84 -16.94
CA GLU A 93 -24.27 12.24 -17.82
C GLU A 93 -25.53 11.84 -17.05
N GLY A 94 -25.39 11.24 -15.86
CA GLY A 94 -26.48 10.99 -14.93
C GLY A 94 -27.24 12.26 -14.54
N LEU A 95 -26.52 13.35 -14.25
CA LEU A 95 -27.12 14.66 -13.93
C LEU A 95 -27.87 15.27 -15.13
N LYS A 96 -27.33 15.16 -16.35
CA LYS A 96 -28.05 15.58 -17.57
C LYS A 96 -29.33 14.77 -17.77
N SER A 97 -29.26 13.45 -17.55
CA SER A 97 -30.42 12.55 -17.69
C SER A 97 -31.50 12.88 -16.66
N SER A 98 -31.16 13.05 -15.38
CA SER A 98 -32.14 13.35 -14.32
C SER A 98 -32.82 14.71 -14.51
N VAL A 99 -32.10 15.73 -14.99
CA VAL A 99 -32.69 17.04 -15.35
C VAL A 99 -33.64 16.92 -16.55
N LEU A 100 -33.31 16.11 -17.56
CA LEU A 100 -34.20 15.87 -18.71
C LEU A 100 -35.45 15.07 -18.31
N ILE A 101 -35.31 14.04 -17.49
CA ILE A 101 -36.40 13.22 -16.94
C ILE A 101 -37.36 14.10 -16.13
N SER A 102 -36.86 14.88 -15.18
CA SER A 102 -37.69 15.75 -14.33
C SER A 102 -38.41 16.84 -15.13
N LEU A 103 -37.76 17.44 -16.14
CA LEU A 103 -38.38 18.40 -17.04
C LEU A 103 -39.48 17.77 -17.92
N LEU A 104 -39.27 16.54 -18.43
CA LEU A 104 -40.28 15.80 -19.18
C LEU A 104 -41.47 15.43 -18.29
N GLN A 105 -41.22 14.96 -17.06
CA GLN A 105 -42.28 14.66 -16.10
C GLN A 105 -43.09 15.89 -15.74
N ALA A 106 -42.46 17.05 -15.51
CA ALA A 106 -43.16 18.31 -15.25
C ALA A 106 -44.04 18.75 -16.43
N ARG A 107 -43.54 18.62 -17.67
CA ARG A 107 -44.32 18.91 -18.88
C ARG A 107 -45.52 17.98 -19.05
N LEU A 108 -45.36 16.68 -18.79
CA LEU A 108 -46.44 15.70 -18.85
C LEU A 108 -47.50 15.97 -17.77
N LYS A 109 -47.11 16.28 -16.53
CA LYS A 109 -48.03 16.68 -15.45
C LYS A 109 -48.88 17.89 -15.87
N MET A 110 -48.25 18.97 -16.33
CA MET A 110 -48.96 20.16 -16.83
C MET A 110 -49.91 19.83 -18.00
N ALA A 111 -49.47 18.98 -18.94
CA ALA A 111 -50.29 18.57 -20.07
C ALA A 111 -51.56 17.81 -19.63
N TYR A 112 -51.43 16.91 -18.66
CA TYR A 112 -52.56 16.15 -18.15
C TYR A 112 -53.49 16.99 -17.26
N GLU A 113 -52.95 17.90 -16.43
CA GLU A 113 -53.75 18.83 -15.63
C GLU A 113 -54.55 19.80 -16.49
N ALA A 114 -53.96 20.33 -17.57
CA ALA A 114 -54.66 21.16 -18.53
C ALA A 114 -55.80 20.38 -19.21
N LYS A 115 -55.53 19.14 -19.63
CA LYS A 115 -56.54 18.24 -20.21
C LYS A 115 -57.68 17.95 -19.23
N ALA A 116 -57.39 17.75 -17.94
CA ALA A 116 -58.40 17.61 -16.88
C ALA A 116 -59.27 18.89 -16.73
N LYS A 117 -58.67 20.07 -16.91
CA LYS A 117 -59.35 21.39 -16.97
C LYS A 117 -59.99 21.69 -18.33
N ARG A 118 -60.04 20.72 -19.26
CA ARG A 118 -60.52 20.84 -20.66
C ARG A 118 -59.76 21.83 -21.55
N PHE A 119 -58.55 22.21 -21.17
CA PHE A 119 -57.61 22.91 -22.05
C PHE A 119 -56.69 21.90 -22.73
N GLU A 120 -56.93 21.65 -24.02
CA GLU A 120 -56.10 20.75 -24.83
C GLU A 120 -55.41 21.57 -25.94
N CYS A 121 -54.08 21.61 -25.91
CA CYS A 121 -53.26 22.32 -26.90
C CYS A 121 -52.81 21.35 -28.01
N PRO A 122 -53.25 21.51 -29.27
CA PRO A 122 -52.85 20.63 -30.37
C PRO A 122 -51.33 20.63 -30.67
N SER A 123 -50.59 21.61 -30.15
CA SER A 123 -49.13 21.73 -30.27
C SER A 123 -48.35 20.85 -29.30
N TRP A 124 -48.99 20.20 -28.31
CA TRP A 124 -48.32 19.36 -27.31
C TRP A 124 -48.27 17.90 -27.75
N ASN A 125 -47.09 17.43 -28.15
CA ASN A 125 -46.88 16.03 -28.51
C ASN A 125 -46.60 15.16 -27.27
N VAL A 126 -47.66 14.93 -26.49
CA VAL A 126 -47.65 14.15 -25.25
C VAL A 126 -47.07 12.74 -25.46
N ASN A 127 -47.51 12.02 -26.50
CA ASN A 127 -47.05 10.66 -26.79
C ASN A 127 -45.53 10.60 -27.07
N ALA A 128 -44.97 11.63 -27.73
CA ALA A 128 -43.52 11.71 -27.96
C ALA A 128 -42.73 12.08 -26.70
N TRP A 129 -43.34 12.79 -25.74
CA TRP A 129 -42.73 13.06 -24.43
C TRP A 129 -42.77 11.82 -23.52
N GLU A 130 -43.87 11.06 -23.54
CA GLU A 130 -43.99 9.73 -22.95
C GLU A 130 -42.89 8.77 -23.43
N ALA A 131 -42.74 8.64 -24.76
CA ALA A 131 -41.76 7.75 -25.36
C ALA A 131 -40.34 8.12 -24.91
N LYS A 132 -39.96 9.39 -25.04
CA LYS A 132 -38.66 9.90 -24.58
C LYS A 132 -38.43 9.73 -23.08
N LEU A 133 -39.49 9.79 -22.26
CA LEU A 133 -39.37 9.57 -20.82
C LEU A 133 -39.08 8.08 -20.52
N ARG A 134 -39.74 7.15 -21.22
CA ARG A 134 -39.45 5.72 -21.12
C ARG A 134 -38.06 5.36 -21.65
N ASP A 135 -37.64 5.95 -22.78
CA ASP A 135 -36.32 5.72 -23.39
C ASP A 135 -35.17 6.17 -22.46
N LEU A 136 -35.41 7.19 -21.63
CA LEU A 136 -34.48 7.67 -20.60
C LEU A 136 -34.58 6.91 -19.27
N GLY A 137 -35.45 5.91 -19.15
CA GLY A 137 -35.68 5.15 -17.91
C GLY A 137 -36.42 5.92 -16.81
N GLY A 138 -37.13 7.00 -17.16
CA GLY A 138 -37.90 7.79 -16.20
C GLY A 138 -39.26 7.17 -15.87
N ASN A 139 -39.66 7.27 -14.59
CA ASN A 139 -40.95 6.76 -14.13
C ASN A 139 -42.12 7.42 -14.90
N PRO A 140 -43.14 6.66 -15.32
CA PRO A 140 -44.31 7.20 -16.00
C PRO A 140 -45.05 8.20 -15.11
N VAL A 141 -45.55 9.28 -15.71
CA VAL A 141 -46.45 10.21 -15.02
C VAL A 141 -47.86 9.65 -15.06
N GLU A 142 -48.49 9.49 -13.91
CA GLU A 142 -49.89 9.10 -13.83
C GLU A 142 -50.80 10.19 -14.44
N HIS A 143 -51.77 9.79 -15.23
CA HIS A 143 -52.84 10.69 -15.64
C HIS A 143 -53.69 11.04 -14.41
N PRO A 144 -54.04 12.31 -14.17
CA PRO A 144 -55.02 12.68 -13.16
C PRO A 144 -56.37 12.06 -13.54
N THR A 145 -56.70 10.94 -12.91
CA THR A 145 -58.03 10.37 -12.98
C THR A 145 -59.01 11.43 -12.46
N LYS A 146 -59.96 11.77 -13.33
CA LYS A 146 -61.03 12.75 -13.14
C LYS A 146 -61.42 12.94 -11.67
N ALA A 147 -61.26 14.17 -11.16
CA ALA A 147 -61.53 14.49 -9.75
C ALA A 147 -62.92 14.00 -9.32
N VAL A 148 -62.94 12.96 -8.48
CA VAL A 148 -64.09 12.65 -7.64
C VAL A 148 -63.98 13.56 -6.44
N VAL A 149 -64.88 14.53 -6.38
CA VAL A 149 -65.14 15.31 -5.17
C VAL A 149 -65.77 14.36 -4.16
N GLU A 150 -65.07 14.10 -3.06
CA GLU A 150 -65.70 14.04 -1.73
C GLU A 150 -64.77 14.67 -0.69
N GLU A 151 -65.40 15.32 0.29
CA GLU A 151 -64.77 16.17 1.30
C GLU A 151 -64.20 15.36 2.50
N PRO A 152 -63.35 15.97 3.34
CA PRO A 152 -62.61 15.24 4.35
C PRO A 152 -63.50 14.80 5.51
N SER A 153 -63.24 13.60 6.05
CA SER A 153 -63.75 13.25 7.37
C SER A 153 -62.87 12.27 8.15
N LYS A 154 -62.58 12.74 9.36
CA LYS A 154 -62.23 11.99 10.57
C LYS A 154 -60.81 11.45 10.68
N ALA A 155 -60.01 12.19 11.44
CA ALA A 155 -58.76 11.73 12.02
C ALA A 155 -58.94 10.42 12.79
N ALA A 156 -58.01 9.48 12.57
CA ALA A 156 -57.81 8.32 13.40
C ALA A 156 -56.30 8.11 13.61
N GLU A 157 -55.91 8.30 14.87
CA GLU A 157 -54.77 7.69 15.57
C GLU A 157 -53.30 8.00 15.21
N LYS A 158 -52.58 8.13 16.33
CA LYS A 158 -51.19 7.72 16.57
C LYS A 158 -50.06 8.65 16.13
N VAL A 159 -49.73 9.54 17.06
CA VAL A 159 -48.36 10.04 17.25
C VAL A 159 -47.42 8.84 17.52
N THR A 160 -46.51 8.56 16.59
CA THR A 160 -45.19 8.02 16.91
C THR A 160 -44.18 9.00 16.35
N ASP A 161 -43.67 9.85 17.24
CA ASP A 161 -42.73 10.91 16.90
C ASP A 161 -41.33 10.32 16.70
N ALA A 162 -40.77 10.51 15.51
CA ALA A 162 -39.41 10.11 15.13
C ALA A 162 -38.94 10.90 13.90
N SER A 163 -39.14 12.22 13.91
CA SER A 163 -38.41 13.17 13.07
C SER A 163 -37.07 13.47 13.77
N GLY A 164 -35.91 13.30 13.12
CA GLY A 164 -35.29 14.33 12.27
C GLY A 164 -34.25 15.09 13.11
N ASP A 165 -32.96 14.75 13.03
CA ASP A 165 -31.99 15.14 12.00
C ASP A 165 -31.43 16.59 12.17
N ALA A 166 -30.09 16.68 12.07
CA ALA A 166 -29.14 17.81 12.03
C ALA A 166 -29.57 19.24 12.48
N GLU A 167 -28.81 19.98 13.29
CA GLU A 167 -27.46 20.51 12.99
C GLU A 167 -26.82 21.26 14.20
N LYS A 168 -25.48 21.48 14.16
CA LYS A 168 -24.70 22.62 14.74
C LYS A 168 -24.54 22.71 16.28
N ASP A 169 -23.41 23.16 16.85
CA ASP A 169 -22.08 23.53 16.33
C ASP A 169 -21.00 23.47 17.45
N ALA A 170 -19.72 23.60 17.06
CA ALA A 170 -18.59 24.18 17.81
C ALA A 170 -18.19 23.65 19.21
N GLY A 171 -17.25 22.69 19.21
CA GLY A 171 -15.88 22.90 19.74
C GLY A 171 -15.61 23.05 21.25
N ALA A 172 -15.02 22.00 21.85
CA ALA A 172 -13.99 22.13 22.90
C ALA A 172 -13.11 20.85 22.98
N ASP A 173 -11.81 21.04 23.20
CA ASP A 173 -10.81 19.99 23.48
C ASP A 173 -11.07 19.29 24.83
N PRO A 174 -10.80 17.98 24.96
CA PRO A 174 -9.66 17.62 25.80
C PRO A 174 -8.83 16.42 25.30
N GLY A 175 -7.50 16.54 25.41
CA GLY A 175 -6.55 15.49 25.04
C GLY A 175 -6.58 14.20 25.88
N PRO A 176 -5.99 13.10 25.37
CA PRO A 176 -6.02 11.80 26.04
C PRO A 176 -4.94 11.68 27.12
N GLY A 177 -5.37 11.54 28.37
CA GLY A 177 -4.52 11.10 29.48
C GLY A 177 -5.10 9.87 30.18
N ALA A 178 -4.53 8.69 29.94
CA ALA A 178 -4.51 7.52 30.83
C ALA A 178 -3.77 6.35 30.16
N GLY A 179 -2.90 5.65 30.90
CA GLY A 179 -2.27 4.41 30.44
C GLY A 179 -0.74 4.46 30.37
N ALA A 180 -0.10 4.67 31.51
CA ALA A 180 1.31 4.31 31.66
C ALA A 180 1.44 2.79 31.81
N ASP A 181 2.47 2.20 31.21
CA ASP A 181 3.17 1.08 31.84
C ASP A 181 4.66 1.19 31.53
N GLU A 182 5.49 0.84 32.52
CA GLU A 182 6.94 0.98 32.48
C GLU A 182 7.58 -0.34 32.03
N ALA A 183 8.76 -0.29 31.39
CA ALA A 183 9.89 -1.17 31.75
C ALA A 183 11.14 -0.97 30.87
N MET A 184 12.29 -0.88 31.55
CA MET A 184 13.62 -1.29 31.08
C MET A 184 14.22 -0.58 29.85
N VAL A 185 14.94 0.51 30.13
CA VAL A 185 16.23 0.78 29.46
C VAL A 185 17.33 0.20 30.35
N GLU A 186 18.17 -0.67 29.79
CA GLU A 186 19.20 -1.41 30.51
C GLU A 186 20.44 -0.53 30.78
N GLU A 187 20.90 -0.51 32.03
CA GLU A 187 22.19 0.05 32.43
C GLU A 187 23.29 -0.98 32.15
N GLY A 188 24.26 -0.63 31.31
CA GLY A 188 25.35 -1.54 30.90
C GLY A 188 26.69 -0.83 30.78
N ALA A 189 27.45 -0.77 31.87
CA ALA A 189 28.79 -0.19 31.91
C ALA A 189 29.89 -1.27 31.99
N ALA A 190 30.95 -1.08 31.18
CA ALA A 190 32.28 -1.70 31.32
C ALA A 190 32.34 -3.25 31.09
N PRO A 191 33.51 -3.91 31.08
CA PRO A 191 34.89 -3.45 31.40
C PRO A 191 35.63 -2.77 30.24
#